data_AF-A0A563BE61-F1
#
_entry.id   AF-A0A563BE61-F1
#
_cell.length_a   1.000
_cell.length_b   1.000
_cell.length_c   1.000
_cell.angle_alpha   90.00
_cell.angle_beta   90.00
_cell.angle_gamma   90.00
#
_symmetry.space_group_name_H-M   'P 1'
#
loop_
_entity.id
_entity.type
_entity.pdbx_description
1 polymer ?
#
loop_
_entity_poly.entity_id
_entity_poly.type
_entity_poly.pdbx_seq_one_letter_code
_entity_poly.pdbx_strand_id
1 'polypeptide(L)'
;MATTVKSWLDVSKQIINPTEAEIILAVSMDVQDRSFFVTHGADKISDEARKKADQMVALRANKVPLAYILGVKWFMGRPFLVNQNVLIPRPETELAAELAGKL
;
A
#
# COMPACT_ATOMS: atom_id res chain seq x y z
N MET A 1 -23.42 8.92 -5.97
CA MET A 1 -22.58 10.13 -5.89
C MET A 1 -21.16 9.72 -6.24
N ALA A 2 -20.47 10.45 -7.11
CA ALA A 2 -19.10 10.11 -7.49
C ALA A 2 -18.17 10.29 -6.27
N THR A 3 -17.43 9.25 -5.90
CA THR A 3 -16.48 9.31 -4.80
C THR A 3 -15.21 10.03 -5.28
N THR A 4 -14.80 11.08 -4.56
CA THR A 4 -13.55 11.80 -4.84
C THR A 4 -12.40 11.22 -4.03
N VAL A 5 -11.17 11.45 -4.51
CA VAL A 5 -9.91 11.10 -3.82
C VAL A 5 -9.96 11.52 -2.35
N LYS A 6 -10.28 12.79 -2.08
CA LYS A 6 -10.35 13.32 -0.71
C LYS A 6 -11.40 12.60 0.13
N SER A 7 -12.62 12.45 -0.38
CA SER A 7 -13.71 11.80 0.36
C SER A 7 -13.38 10.36 0.75
N TRP A 8 -12.72 9.62 -0.16
CA TRP A 8 -12.32 8.25 0.09
C TRP A 8 -11.18 8.16 1.12
N LEU A 9 -10.17 9.04 1.00
CA LEU A 9 -9.07 9.10 1.95
C LEU A 9 -9.56 9.48 3.35
N ASP A 10 -10.47 10.43 3.47
CA ASP A 10 -10.99 10.88 4.77
C ASP A 10 -11.66 9.71 5.53
N VAL A 11 -12.43 8.86 4.84
CA VAL A 11 -13.03 7.66 5.43
C VAL A 11 -11.97 6.61 5.76
N SER A 12 -11.10 6.29 4.79
CA SER A 12 -10.12 5.21 4.96
C SER A 12 -9.08 5.50 6.04
N LYS A 13 -8.71 6.78 6.22
CA LYS A 13 -7.80 7.25 7.28
C LYS A 13 -8.34 7.02 8.70
N GLN A 14 -9.65 6.81 8.86
CA GLN A 14 -10.25 6.47 10.16
C GLN A 14 -10.19 4.96 10.46
N ILE A 15 -10.03 4.13 9.43
CA ILE A 15 -10.03 2.66 9.53
C ILE A 15 -8.61 2.12 9.65
N ILE A 16 -7.68 2.69 8.87
CA ILE A 16 -6.29 2.24 8.75
C ILE A 16 -5.31 3.41 8.89
N ASN A 17 -4.02 3.13 8.97
CA ASN A 17 -3.01 4.17 9.06
C ASN A 17 -3.08 5.11 7.83
N PRO A 18 -2.98 6.45 8.02
CA PRO A 18 -3.13 7.38 6.91
C PRO A 18 -2.18 7.18 5.75
N THR A 19 -0.92 6.83 6.04
CA THR A 19 0.09 6.54 5.03
C THR A 19 -0.26 5.30 4.22
N GLU A 20 -0.82 4.28 4.87
CA GLU A 20 -1.23 3.04 4.21
C GLU A 20 -2.46 3.27 3.32
N ALA A 21 -3.41 4.11 3.75
CA ALA A 21 -4.56 4.50 2.94
C ALA A 21 -4.14 5.18 1.63
N GLU A 22 -3.16 6.09 1.70
CA GLU A 22 -2.60 6.75 0.51
C GLU A 22 -1.89 5.75 -0.41
N ILE A 23 -1.12 4.82 0.14
CA ILE A 23 -0.45 3.77 -0.65
C ILE A 23 -1.48 2.88 -1.37
N ILE A 24 -2.52 2.43 -0.67
CA ILE A 24 -3.57 1.59 -1.23
C ILE A 24 -4.30 2.30 -2.37
N LEU A 25 -4.62 3.58 -2.18
CA LEU A 25 -5.29 4.36 -3.21
C LEU A 25 -4.39 4.57 -4.44
N ALA A 26 -3.11 4.87 -4.23
CA ALA A 26 -2.14 5.04 -5.31
C ALA A 26 -2.02 3.78 -6.16
N VAL A 27 -1.87 2.62 -5.52
CA VAL A 27 -1.81 1.31 -6.18
C VAL A 27 -3.12 0.93 -6.88
N SER A 28 -4.25 1.40 -6.36
CA SER A 28 -5.56 1.13 -6.96
C SER A 28 -5.84 1.98 -8.19
N MET A 29 -5.28 3.20 -8.24
CA MET A 29 -5.38 4.14 -9.35
C MET A 29 -4.20 4.08 -10.33
N ASP A 30 -3.23 3.18 -10.11
CA ASP A 30 -1.97 3.06 -10.87
C ASP A 30 -1.15 4.37 -10.89
N VAL A 31 -1.15 5.09 -9.77
CA VAL A 31 -0.40 6.32 -9.58
C VAL A 31 0.92 6.00 -8.87
N GLN A 32 2.03 6.46 -9.44
CA GLN A 32 3.37 6.19 -8.90
C GLN A 32 3.73 7.06 -7.68
N ASP A 33 3.18 8.27 -7.58
CA ASP A 33 3.52 9.23 -6.53
C ASP A 33 2.29 9.70 -5.74
N ARG A 34 2.38 9.64 -4.42
CA ARG A 34 1.35 10.10 -3.48
C ARG A 34 1.19 11.62 -3.49
N SER A 35 2.19 12.37 -3.96
CA SER A 35 2.09 13.83 -4.13
C SER A 35 0.92 14.21 -5.04
N PHE A 36 0.49 13.32 -5.94
CA PHE A 36 -0.69 13.47 -6.78
C PHE A 36 -1.95 13.85 -5.98
N PHE A 37 -2.14 13.28 -4.79
CA PHE A 37 -3.33 13.53 -3.98
C PHE A 37 -3.41 14.92 -3.36
N VAL A 38 -2.28 15.63 -3.29
CA VAL A 38 -2.24 17.02 -2.78
C VAL A 38 -2.91 17.96 -3.78
N THR A 39 -2.68 17.75 -5.07
CA THR A 39 -3.20 18.60 -6.15
C THR A 39 -4.51 18.09 -6.75
N HIS A 40 -4.80 16.80 -6.65
CA HIS A 40 -5.95 16.14 -7.28
C HIS A 40 -6.97 15.60 -6.26
N GLY A 41 -7.06 16.19 -5.07
CA GLY A 41 -7.98 15.73 -4.03
C GLY A 41 -9.46 15.79 -4.43
N ALA A 42 -9.84 16.66 -5.37
CA ALA A 42 -11.20 16.80 -5.89
C ALA A 42 -11.51 15.82 -7.05
N ASP A 43 -10.51 15.11 -7.56
CA ASP A 43 -10.68 14.23 -8.70
C ASP A 43 -11.55 13.02 -8.33
N LYS A 44 -12.29 12.54 -9.33
CA LYS A 44 -13.16 11.38 -9.17
C LYS A 44 -12.32 10.10 -9.27
N ILE A 45 -12.61 9.16 -8.39
CA ILE A 45 -12.07 7.80 -8.48
C ILE A 45 -13.00 7.00 -9.39
N SER A 46 -12.45 6.20 -10.31
CA SER A 46 -13.25 5.24 -11.07
C SER A 46 -13.84 4.16 -10.16
N ASP A 47 -14.97 3.58 -10.56
CA ASP A 47 -15.63 2.55 -9.74
C ASP A 47 -14.75 1.31 -9.58
N GLU A 48 -13.95 0.95 -10.59
CA GLU A 48 -12.99 -0.16 -10.53
C GLU A 48 -11.89 0.11 -9.51
N ALA A 49 -11.25 1.30 -9.57
CA ALA A 49 -10.18 1.68 -8.67
C ALA A 49 -10.71 1.78 -7.22
N ARG A 50 -11.90 2.34 -7.04
CA ARG A 50 -12.56 2.41 -5.74
C ARG A 50 -12.81 1.02 -5.17
N LYS A 51 -13.39 0.10 -5.95
CA LYS A 51 -13.70 -1.27 -5.49
C LYS A 51 -12.42 -2.02 -5.10
N LYS A 52 -11.35 -1.88 -5.88
CA LYS A 52 -10.03 -2.45 -5.57
C LYS A 52 -9.48 -1.88 -4.26
N ALA A 53 -9.54 -0.56 -4.08
CA ALA A 53 -9.08 0.11 -2.86
C ALA A 53 -9.89 -0.33 -1.63
N ASP A 54 -11.23 -0.39 -1.74
CA ASP A 54 -12.13 -0.83 -0.67
C ASP A 54 -11.80 -2.27 -0.21
N GLN A 55 -11.52 -3.18 -1.16
CA GLN A 55 -11.10 -4.54 -0.84
C GLN A 55 -9.76 -4.59 -0.09
N MET A 56 -8.78 -3.80 -0.53
CA MET A 56 -7.48 -3.70 0.12
C MET A 56 -7.59 -3.12 1.55
N VAL A 57 -8.42 -2.08 1.75
CA VAL A 57 -8.69 -1.52 3.08
C VAL A 57 -9.38 -2.55 3.98
N ALA A 58 -10.36 -3.29 3.46
CA ALA A 58 -11.02 -4.34 4.22
C ALA A 58 -10.05 -5.44 4.69
N LEU A 59 -9.14 -5.88 3.82
CA LEU A 59 -8.06 -6.81 4.20
C LEU A 59 -7.16 -6.20 5.28
N ARG A 60 -6.78 -4.93 5.10
CA ARG A 60 -5.91 -4.23 6.05
C ARG A 60 -6.55 -4.06 7.43
N ALA A 61 -7.85 -3.74 7.46
CA ALA A 61 -8.65 -3.66 8.68
C ALA A 61 -8.69 -4.99 9.44
N ASN A 62 -8.71 -6.12 8.72
CA ASN A 62 -8.58 -7.47 9.27
C ASN A 62 -7.13 -7.86 9.64
N LYS A 63 -6.25 -6.87 9.86
CA LYS A 63 -4.85 -7.05 10.27
C LYS A 63 -3.97 -7.81 9.27
N VAL A 64 -4.41 -8.01 8.03
CA VAL A 64 -3.55 -8.54 6.97
C VAL A 64 -2.38 -7.57 6.75
N PRO A 65 -1.12 -8.05 6.71
CA PRO A 65 0.02 -7.19 6.44
C PRO A 65 -0.09 -6.50 5.08
N LEU A 66 0.21 -5.19 5.05
CA LEU A 66 0.13 -4.40 3.82
C LEU A 66 0.96 -5.01 2.67
N ALA A 67 2.13 -5.56 2.98
CA ALA A 67 2.99 -6.18 1.96
C ALA A 67 2.30 -7.36 1.24
N TYR A 68 1.50 -8.16 1.94
CA TYR A 68 0.73 -9.25 1.32
C TYR A 68 -0.45 -8.72 0.51
N ILE A 69 -1.06 -7.61 0.92
CA ILE A 69 -2.14 -6.96 0.18
C ILE A 69 -1.61 -6.38 -1.14
N LEU A 70 -0.42 -5.78 -1.10
CA LEU A 70 0.25 -5.23 -2.28
C LEU A 70 0.93 -6.31 -3.14
N GLY A 71 1.16 -7.50 -2.58
CA GLY A 71 1.89 -8.59 -3.23
C GLY A 71 3.39 -8.32 -3.42
N VAL A 72 3.91 -7.19 -2.93
CA VAL A 72 5.29 -6.76 -3.11
C VAL A 72 5.87 -6.14 -1.84
N LYS A 73 7.15 -6.37 -1.59
CA LYS A 73 7.92 -5.75 -0.52
C LYS A 73 9.30 -5.34 -1.02
N TRP A 74 9.74 -4.15 -0.66
CA TRP A 74 11.12 -3.71 -0.89
C TRP A 74 12.04 -4.27 0.19
N PHE A 75 13.15 -4.88 -0.24
CA PHE A 75 14.21 -5.41 0.62
C PHE A 75 15.55 -5.20 -0.09
N MET A 76 16.54 -4.65 0.60
CA MET A 76 17.87 -4.30 0.03
C MET A 76 17.77 -3.52 -1.30
N GLY A 77 16.86 -2.55 -1.37
CA GLY A 77 16.65 -1.70 -2.56
C GLY A 77 16.03 -2.40 -3.77
N ARG A 78 15.54 -3.64 -3.63
CA ARG A 78 14.89 -4.40 -4.72
C ARG A 78 13.46 -4.80 -4.33
N PRO A 79 12.51 -4.81 -5.29
CA PRO A 79 11.16 -5.32 -5.04
C PRO A 79 11.16 -6.85 -5.08
N PHE A 80 10.55 -7.48 -4.08
CA PHE A 80 10.31 -8.91 -4.00
C PHE A 80 8.81 -9.20 -3.95
N LEU A 81 8.37 -10.21 -4.69
CA LEU A 81 7.00 -10.71 -4.59
C LEU A 81 6.81 -11.41 -3.25
N VAL A 82 5.76 -11.05 -2.53
CA VAL A 82 5.41 -11.64 -1.24
C VAL A 82 3.96 -12.10 -1.23
N ASN A 83 3.71 -13.20 -0.56
CA ASN A 83 2.39 -13.77 -0.34
C ASN A 83 2.33 -14.40 1.07
N GLN A 84 1.19 -14.94 1.44
CA GLN A 84 0.99 -15.53 2.78
C GLN A 84 1.89 -16.75 3.08
N ASN A 85 2.52 -17.35 2.07
CA ASN A 85 3.39 -18.52 2.20
C ASN A 85 4.86 -18.16 2.43
N VAL A 86 5.22 -16.87 2.41
CA VAL A 86 6.60 -16.41 2.60
C VAL A 86 6.70 -15.42 3.76
N LEU A 87 7.79 -15.48 4.52
CA LEU A 87 8.03 -14.50 5.58
C LEU A 87 8.28 -13.12 4.96
N ILE A 88 7.58 -12.08 5.43
CA ILE A 88 7.83 -10.71 4.99
C ILE A 88 9.26 -10.31 5.41
N PRO A 89 10.13 -9.94 4.46
CA PRO A 89 11.48 -9.48 4.78
C PRO A 89 11.45 -8.30 5.75
N ARG A 90 12.23 -8.40 6.83
CA ARG A 90 12.29 -7.40 7.91
C ARG A 90 13.54 -6.53 7.76
N PRO A 91 13.49 -5.22 8.05
CA PRO A 91 14.68 -4.36 8.00
C PRO A 91 15.85 -4.90 8.83
N GLU A 92 15.57 -5.51 9.99
CA GLU A 92 16.57 -6.05 10.89
C GLU A 92 17.36 -7.23 10.28
N THR A 93 16.74 -7.96 9.33
CA THR A 93 17.42 -9.03 8.58
C THR A 93 18.31 -8.52 7.45
N GLU A 94 18.23 -7.24 7.06
CA GLU A 94 19.15 -6.67 6.06
C GLU A 94 20.58 -6.63 6.60
N LEU A 95 20.77 -6.30 7.88
CA LEU A 95 22.09 -6.28 8.51
C LEU A 95 22.73 -7.68 8.53
N ALA A 96 21.94 -8.72 8.82
CA ALA A 96 22.41 -10.10 8.81
C ALA A 96 22.81 -10.55 7.39
N ALA A 97 22.03 -10.18 6.37
CA ALA A 97 22.35 -10.48 4.97
C ALA A 97 23.60 -9.73 4.49
N GLU A 98 23.77 -8.46 4.88
CA GLU A 98 24.95 -7.66 4.54
C GLU A 98 26.23 -8.25 5.14
N LEU A 99 26.19 -8.72 6.38
CA LEU A 99 27.32 -9.37 7.04
C LEU A 99 27.70 -10.70 6.35
N ALA A 100 26.72 -11.48 5.91
CA ALA A 100 26.96 -12.75 5.21
C ALA A 100 27.57 -12.56 3.81
N GLY A 101 27.22 -11.47 3.10
CA GLY A 101 27.75 -11.17 1.77
C GLY A 101 29.17 -10.59 1.74
N LYS A 102 29.77 -10.34 2.91
CA LYS A 102 31.14 -9.81 3.06
C LYS A 102 32.20 -10.90 3.37
N LEU A 103 31.80 -12.18 3.37
CA LEU A 103 32.69 -13.35 3.43
C LEU A 103 33.12 -13.78 2.03
#